data_AF-A0A6F8SVA6-F1
#
_entry.id   AF-A0A6F8SVA6-F1
#
_cell.length_a   1.000
_cell.length_b   1.000
_cell.length_c   1.000
_cell.angle_alpha   90.00
_cell.angle_beta   90.00
_cell.angle_gamma   90.00
#
_symmetry.space_group_name_H-M   'P 1'
#
loop_
_entity.id
_entity.type
_entity.pdbx_description
1 polymer ?
#
loop_
_entity_poly.entity_id
_entity_poly.type
_entity_poly.pdbx_seq_one_letter_code
_entity_poly.pdbx_strand_id
1 'polypeptide(L)'
;MTKSLIEQIEEAVTKDDLEPLAEGLSVSIDKRQGVETIRAELLEAAEALAEKGVTTTEELSPDEAPSKPPEPEKPKYQGRMLKHLKNGRVFPWTAALAKNRYMQEV
;
A
#
# COMPACT_ATOMS: atom_id res chain seq x y z
N MET A 1 -25.12 17.50 -12.23
CA MET A 1 -23.79 17.72 -12.83
C MET A 1 -22.83 16.79 -12.12
N THR A 2 -22.39 15.72 -12.76
CA THR A 2 -21.30 14.87 -12.26
C THR A 2 -20.01 15.68 -12.37
N LYS A 3 -19.46 16.14 -11.24
CA LYS A 3 -18.19 16.87 -11.21
C LYS A 3 -17.08 15.94 -11.68
N SER A 4 -16.17 16.45 -12.50
CA SER A 4 -14.98 15.72 -12.95
C SER A 4 -14.05 15.44 -11.76
N LEU A 5 -13.31 14.32 -11.78
CA LEU A 5 -12.27 14.00 -10.79
C LEU A 5 -11.27 15.14 -10.63
N ILE A 6 -10.90 15.80 -11.72
CA ILE A 6 -9.96 16.92 -11.72
C ILE A 6 -10.57 18.14 -11.00
N GLU A 7 -11.84 18.45 -11.27
CA GLU A 7 -12.55 19.55 -10.58
C GLU A 7 -12.71 19.28 -9.08
N GLN A 8 -12.92 18.02 -8.68
CA GLN A 8 -13.01 17.63 -7.27
C GLN A 8 -11.66 17.81 -6.55
N ILE A 9 -10.54 17.51 -7.21
CA ILE A 9 -9.18 17.72 -6.68
C ILE A 9 -8.87 19.23 -6.57
N GLU A 10 -9.37 20.04 -7.51
CA GLU A 10 -9.25 21.50 -7.44
C GLU A 10 -10.15 22.15 -6.37
N GLU A 11 -11.33 21.58 -6.09
CA GLU A 11 -12.22 22.13 -5.06
C GLU A 11 -11.78 21.68 -3.65
N ALA A 12 -11.04 20.58 -3.55
CA ALA A 12 -10.49 20.09 -2.28
C ALA A 12 -9.46 21.08 -1.68
N VAL A 13 -9.78 21.55 -0.47
CA VAL A 13 -8.94 22.49 0.30
C VAL A 13 -8.27 21.79 1.48
N THR A 14 -8.78 20.63 1.90
CA THR A 14 -8.27 19.91 3.07
C THR A 14 -7.63 18.58 2.69
N LYS A 15 -6.77 18.07 3.59
CA LYS A 15 -6.11 16.77 3.40
C LYS A 15 -7.14 15.63 3.38
N ASP A 16 -8.17 15.73 4.22
CA ASP A 16 -9.26 14.76 4.30
C ASP A 16 -10.09 14.69 3.01
N ASP A 17 -10.23 15.80 2.27
CA ASP A 17 -10.93 15.81 0.97
C ASP A 17 -10.08 15.19 -0.15
N LEU A 18 -8.74 15.29 -0.05
CA LEU A 18 -7.81 14.73 -1.02
C LEU A 18 -7.58 13.22 -0.82
N GLU A 19 -7.69 12.70 0.40
CA GLU A 19 -7.54 11.27 0.72
C GLU A 19 -8.43 10.33 -0.12
N PRO A 20 -9.75 10.52 -0.23
CA PRO A 20 -10.61 9.64 -1.04
C PRO A 20 -10.33 9.78 -2.54
N LEU A 21 -9.91 10.96 -3.00
CA LEU A 21 -9.55 11.20 -4.40
C LEU A 21 -8.24 10.48 -4.75
N ALA A 22 -7.27 10.48 -3.84
CA ALA A 22 -6.03 9.76 -3.99
C ALA A 22 -6.19 8.25 -3.96
N GLU A 23 -7.07 7.74 -3.11
CA GLU A 23 -7.42 6.33 -3.09
C GLU A 23 -8.04 5.90 -4.43
N GLY A 24 -8.95 6.72 -5.00
CA GLY A 24 -9.51 6.51 -6.32
C GLY A 24 -8.48 6.52 -7.46
N LEU A 25 -7.41 7.32 -7.32
CA LEU A 25 -6.30 7.40 -8.28
C LEU A 25 -5.16 6.40 -7.98
N SER A 26 -5.26 5.63 -6.89
CA SER A 26 -4.17 4.80 -6.36
C SER A 26 -2.85 5.56 -6.10
N VAL A 27 -2.95 6.86 -5.79
CA VAL A 27 -1.82 7.73 -5.47
C VAL A 27 -1.60 7.73 -3.96
N SER A 28 -0.35 7.56 -3.53
CA SER A 28 -0.01 7.60 -2.10
C SER A 28 0.21 9.05 -1.65
N ILE A 29 -0.70 9.58 -0.83
CA ILE A 29 -0.52 10.90 -0.21
C ILE A 29 0.51 10.80 0.91
N ASP A 30 1.59 11.57 0.84
CA ASP A 30 2.46 11.80 2.00
C ASP A 30 1.85 12.88 2.91
N LYS A 31 1.33 12.46 4.08
CA LYS A 31 0.73 13.38 5.06
C LYS A 31 1.71 14.44 5.59
N ARG A 32 3.02 14.26 5.40
CA ARG A 32 4.08 15.22 5.74
C ARG A 32 4.18 16.37 4.74
N GLN A 33 3.69 16.18 3.52
CA GLN A 33 3.67 17.23 2.50
C GLN A 33 2.55 18.25 2.78
N GLY A 34 2.71 19.44 2.22
CA GLY A 34 1.70 20.50 2.24
C GLY A 34 0.51 20.12 1.35
N VAL A 35 -0.67 20.66 1.67
CA VAL A 35 -1.90 20.38 0.91
C VAL A 35 -1.75 20.74 -0.57
N GLU A 36 -1.03 21.83 -0.87
CA GLU A 36 -0.79 22.24 -2.26
C GLU A 36 0.13 21.28 -3.02
N THR A 37 1.10 20.65 -2.35
CA THR A 37 1.97 19.64 -2.97
C THR A 37 1.18 18.38 -3.29
N ILE A 38 0.36 17.92 -2.33
CA ILE A 38 -0.52 16.76 -2.50
C ILE A 38 -1.53 17.02 -3.62
N ARG A 39 -2.09 18.23 -3.69
CA ARG A 39 -3.01 18.64 -4.74
C ARG A 39 -2.36 18.63 -6.11
N ALA A 40 -1.13 19.15 -6.24
CA ALA A 40 -0.41 19.14 -7.51
C ALA A 40 -0.14 17.70 -8.00
N GLU A 41 0.33 16.81 -7.10
CA GLU A 41 0.56 15.40 -7.43
C GLU A 41 -0.73 14.67 -7.84
N LEU A 42 -1.84 14.96 -7.17
CA LEU A 42 -3.15 14.37 -7.52
C LEU A 42 -3.69 14.89 -8.84
N LEU A 43 -3.50 16.17 -9.13
CA LEU A 43 -3.94 16.77 -10.38
C LEU A 43 -3.15 16.19 -11.57
N GLU A 44 -1.83 16.05 -11.43
CA GLU A 44 -0.98 15.38 -12.42
C GLU A 44 -1.40 13.91 -12.65
N ALA A 45 -1.68 13.18 -11.57
CA ALA A 45 -2.14 11.80 -11.67
C ALA A 45 -3.54 11.69 -12.32
N ALA A 46 -4.45 12.61 -12.00
CA ALA A 46 -5.78 12.67 -12.58
C ALA A 46 -5.73 13.04 -14.08
N GLU A 47 -4.88 13.99 -14.47
CA GLU A 47 -4.63 14.33 -15.88
C GLU A 47 -4.05 13.14 -16.65
N ALA A 48 -3.08 12.43 -16.08
CA ALA A 48 -2.49 11.24 -16.69
C ALA A 48 -3.52 10.10 -16.86
N LEU A 49 -4.50 9.99 -15.95
CA LEU A 49 -5.61 9.04 -16.07
C LEU A 49 -6.62 9.47 -17.14
N ALA A 50 -6.94 10.76 -17.18
CA ALA A 50 -7.83 11.34 -18.18
C ALA A 50 -7.26 11.23 -19.60
N GLU A 51 -5.95 11.42 -19.78
CA GLU A 51 -5.26 11.21 -21.07
C GLU A 51 -5.34 9.74 -21.52
N LYS A 52 -5.33 8.80 -20.57
CA LYS A 52 -5.53 7.36 -20.83
C LYS A 52 -7.00 6.97 -21.04
N GLY A 53 -7.93 7.92 -20.96
CA GLY A 53 -9.35 7.69 -21.16
C GLY A 53 -10.09 7.12 -19.95
N VAL A 54 -9.48 7.09 -18.76
CA VAL A 54 -10.13 6.63 -17.53
C VAL A 54 -10.65 7.86 -16.78
N THR A 55 -11.91 8.21 -17.04
CA THR A 55 -12.54 9.41 -16.46
C THR A 55 -13.48 9.13 -15.29
N THR A 56 -13.67 7.87 -14.91
CA THR A 56 -14.69 7.46 -13.93
C THR A 56 -14.14 6.41 -12.97
N THR A 57 -14.19 6.70 -11.66
CA THR A 57 -13.82 5.79 -10.55
C THR A 57 -14.58 4.44 -10.57
N GLU A 58 -15.69 4.37 -11.29
CA GLU A 58 -16.56 3.20 -11.41
C GLU A 58 -15.96 2.05 -12.23
N GLU A 59 -14.95 2.31 -13.08
CA GLU A 59 -14.24 1.25 -13.82
C GLU A 59 -13.09 0.62 -13.02
N LEU A 60 -12.81 1.13 -11.81
CA LEU A 60 -11.85 0.58 -10.85
C LEU A 60 -12.51 -0.30 -9.78
N SER A 61 -13.76 -0.70 -9.99
CA SER A 61 -14.47 -1.62 -9.10
C SER A 61 -14.34 -3.08 -9.58
N PRO A 62 -13.42 -3.90 -9.04
CA PRO A 62 -13.66 -5.33 -8.98
C PRO A 62 -14.63 -5.56 -7.83
N ASP A 63 -15.91 -5.62 -8.16
CA ASP A 63 -16.91 -6.27 -7.33
C ASP A 63 -16.56 -7.76 -7.22
N GLU A 64 -15.66 -8.10 -6.28
CA GLU A 64 -15.62 -9.42 -5.66
C GLU A 64 -15.03 -9.35 -4.24
N ALA A 65 -15.89 -9.55 -3.25
CA ALA A 65 -15.52 -9.69 -1.85
C ALA A 65 -14.59 -10.92 -1.60
N PRO A 66 -14.00 -10.98 -0.40
CA PRO A 66 -12.58 -10.80 -0.16
C PRO A 66 -11.74 -12.01 -0.60
N SER A 67 -11.08 -11.92 -1.75
CA SER A 67 -9.92 -12.78 -2.01
C SER A 67 -8.68 -11.95 -1.70
N LYS A 68 -8.16 -12.14 -0.48
CA LYS A 68 -6.89 -11.61 0.01
C LYS A 68 -5.91 -11.51 -1.17
N PRO A 69 -5.42 -10.32 -1.56
CA PRO A 69 -4.44 -10.24 -2.63
C PRO A 69 -3.31 -11.22 -2.28
N PRO A 70 -2.84 -12.07 -3.20
CA PRO A 70 -1.62 -12.81 -2.96
C PRO A 70 -0.54 -11.74 -2.81
N GLU A 71 -0.23 -11.37 -1.56
CA GLU A 71 1.01 -10.70 -1.20
C GLU A 71 2.07 -11.38 -2.04
N PRO A 72 2.90 -10.63 -2.80
CA PRO A 72 3.99 -11.24 -3.55
C PRO A 72 4.71 -12.16 -2.58
N GLU A 73 4.65 -13.48 -2.82
CA GLU A 73 5.13 -14.48 -1.89
C GLU A 73 6.60 -14.13 -1.63
N LYS A 74 6.86 -13.45 -0.52
CA LYS A 74 8.22 -13.14 -0.09
C LYS A 74 8.90 -14.49 -0.10
N PRO A 75 10.03 -14.64 -0.82
CA PRO A 75 10.62 -15.95 -1.05
C PRO A 75 10.74 -16.65 0.30
N LYS A 76 10.03 -17.77 0.45
CA LYS A 76 10.07 -18.56 1.68
C LYS A 76 11.54 -18.84 1.94
N TYR A 77 12.02 -18.42 3.09
CA TYR A 77 13.42 -18.54 3.44
C TYR A 77 13.81 -20.03 3.39
N GLN A 78 14.63 -20.40 2.40
CA GLN A 78 15.09 -21.78 2.15
C GLN A 78 16.29 -22.17 3.04
N GLY A 79 16.71 -21.29 3.96
CA GLY A 79 17.83 -21.55 4.86
C GLY A 79 17.41 -22.32 6.11
N ARG A 80 18.42 -22.68 6.91
CA ARG A 80 18.24 -23.38 8.20
C ARG A 80 17.29 -22.60 9.11
N MET A 81 16.44 -23.29 9.85
CA MET A 81 15.53 -22.69 10.80
C MET A 81 16.02 -22.94 12.23
N LEU A 82 15.73 -22.02 13.15
CA LEU A 82 16.00 -22.15 14.57
C LEU A 82 14.68 -22.11 15.32
N LYS A 83 14.42 -23.14 16.12
CA LYS A 83 13.29 -23.21 17.06
C LYS A 83 13.76 -22.82 18.45
N HIS A 84 13.02 -21.91 19.07
CA HIS A 84 13.26 -21.54 20.45
C HIS A 84 12.59 -22.53 21.41
N LEU A 85 13.37 -23.08 22.35
CA LEU A 85 12.95 -24.20 23.20
C LEU A 85 11.85 -23.85 24.20
N LYS A 86 11.77 -22.60 24.67
CA LYS A 86 10.79 -22.20 25.71
C LYS A 86 9.42 -21.81 25.17
N ASN A 87 9.37 -21.21 23.98
CA ASN A 87 8.12 -20.67 23.41
C ASN A 87 7.74 -21.35 22.09
N GLY A 88 8.57 -22.27 21.58
CA GLY A 88 8.33 -23.01 20.34
C GLY A 88 8.38 -22.19 19.06
N ARG A 89 8.70 -20.89 19.13
CA ARG A 89 8.75 -20.01 17.95
C ARG A 89 9.91 -20.39 17.03
N VAL A 90 9.68 -20.33 15.72
CA VAL A 90 10.66 -20.63 14.68
C VAL A 90 11.13 -19.33 14.04
N PHE A 91 12.45 -19.21 13.86
CA PHE A 91 13.12 -18.07 13.27
C PHE A 91 14.08 -18.52 12.18
N PRO A 92 14.31 -17.72 11.12
CA PRO A 92 15.43 -17.94 10.21
C PRO A 92 16.75 -18.04 10.98
N TRP A 93 17.60 -18.98 10.61
CA TRP A 93 18.92 -19.12 11.22
C TRP A 93 19.74 -17.85 11.05
N THR A 94 20.30 -17.37 12.16
CA THR A 94 21.28 -16.29 12.16
C THR A 94 22.38 -16.63 13.17
N ALA A 95 23.60 -16.16 12.93
CA ALA A 95 24.74 -16.44 13.81
C ALA A 95 24.53 -15.94 15.26
N ALA A 96 23.77 -14.84 15.44
CA ALA A 96 23.43 -14.33 16.76
C ALA A 96 22.43 -15.25 17.48
N LEU A 97 21.40 -15.72 16.78
CA LEU A 97 20.40 -16.62 17.35
C LEU A 97 20.97 -18.02 17.61
N ALA A 98 21.84 -18.54 16.74
CA ALA A 98 22.46 -19.85 16.90
C ALA A 98 23.39 -19.94 18.13
N LYS A 99 23.94 -18.80 18.59
CA LYS A 99 24.74 -18.72 19.82
C LYS A 99 23.90 -18.76 21.09
N ASN A 100 22.59 -18.56 21.00
CA ASN A 100 21.72 -18.58 22.16
C ASN A 100 21.44 -20.00 22.62
N ARG A 101 21.64 -20.27 23.92
CA ARG A 101 21.42 -21.59 24.55
C ARG A 101 19.99 -22.14 24.38
N TYR A 102 19.01 -21.25 24.15
CA TYR A 102 17.60 -21.63 24.01
C TYR A 102 17.14 -21.77 22.55
N MET A 103 18.05 -21.68 21.57
CA MET A 103 17.75 -21.90 20.16
C MET A 103 18.33 -23.24 19.70
N GLN A 104 17.53 -24.01 18.96
CA GLN A 104 17.94 -25.29 18.37
C GLN A 104 17.60 -25.30 16.88
N GLU A 105 18.51 -25.78 16.04
CA GLU A 105 18.27 -25.98 14.61
C GLU A 105 17.19 -27.05 14.39
N VAL A 106 16.22 -26.77 13.51
CA VAL A 106 15.09 -27.65 13.15
C VAL A 106 14.91 -27.76 11.65
#